data_AF-A0A0F9H5J8-F1
#
_entry.id   AF-A0A0F9H5J8-F1
#
_cell.length_a   1.000
_cell.length_b   1.000
_cell.length_c   1.000
_cell.angle_alpha   90.00
_cell.angle_beta   90.00
_cell.angle_gamma   90.00
#
_symmetry.space_group_name_H-M   'P 1'
#
loop_
_entity.id
_entity.type
_entity.pdbx_description
1 polymer ?
#
loop_
_entity_poly.entity_id
_entity_poly.type
_entity_poly.pdbx_seq_one_letter_code
_entity_poly.pdbx_strand_id
1 'polypeptide(L)'
;MIQTDIIQSYISDPDDLVKMSEAFFQVPDPLTGEWTPIKNYDYGKEYLQDENDTINILKSRQAGISWVSVMKALMKAMKRKRYRKIYISIGEREA
;
A
#
# COMPACT_ATOMS: atom_id res chain seq x y z
N MET A 1 4.81 19.47 5.73
CA MET A 1 3.75 20.28 5.09
C MET A 1 3.03 19.34 4.15
N ILE A 2 1.83 18.86 4.52
CA ILE A 2 1.07 17.96 3.62
C ILE A 2 0.59 18.84 2.48
N GLN A 3 1.01 18.54 1.25
CA GLN A 3 0.57 19.27 0.06
C GLN A 3 -0.95 19.15 -0.04
N THR A 4 -1.65 20.26 0.12
CA THR A 4 -3.12 20.37 0.03
C THR A 4 -3.64 19.79 -1.29
N ASP A 5 -2.82 19.90 -2.33
CA ASP A 5 -3.02 19.40 -3.69
C ASP A 5 -3.17 17.87 -3.73
N ILE A 6 -2.41 17.16 -2.89
CA ILE A 6 -2.48 15.69 -2.76
C ILE A 6 -3.81 15.28 -2.10
N ILE A 7 -4.23 15.99 -1.05
CA ILE A 7 -5.52 15.75 -0.38
C ILE A 7 -6.67 16.03 -1.36
N GLN A 8 -6.59 17.09 -2.15
CA GLN A 8 -7.57 17.37 -3.21
C GLN A 8 -7.58 16.27 -4.27
N SER A 9 -6.42 15.73 -4.63
CA SER A 9 -6.32 14.63 -5.60
C SER A 9 -6.99 13.34 -5.10
N TYR A 10 -6.87 13.05 -3.80
CA TYR A 10 -7.58 11.94 -3.15
C TYR A 10 -9.10 12.13 -3.17
N ILE A 11 -9.56 13.36 -2.92
CA ILE A 11 -10.99 13.67 -3.00
C ILE A 11 -11.51 13.49 -4.44
N SER A 12 -10.69 13.81 -5.44
CA SER A 12 -11.07 13.72 -6.85
C SER A 12 -11.06 12.30 -7.43
N ASP A 13 -10.20 11.41 -6.92
CA ASP A 13 -10.14 10.02 -7.35
C ASP A 13 -9.71 9.10 -6.18
N PRO A 14 -10.66 8.71 -5.32
CA PRO A 14 -10.37 7.84 -4.17
C PRO A 14 -10.09 6.37 -4.55
N ASP A 15 -10.12 6.06 -5.85
CA ASP A 15 -10.05 4.71 -6.38
C ASP A 15 -8.66 4.42 -6.98
N ASP A 16 -7.88 5.46 -7.30
CA ASP A 16 -6.47 5.35 -7.67
C ASP A 16 -5.57 5.08 -6.45
N LEU A 17 -5.57 3.81 -6.04
CA LEU A 17 -4.75 3.32 -4.93
C LEU A 17 -3.24 3.48 -5.17
N VAL A 18 -2.80 3.51 -6.44
CA VAL A 18 -1.38 3.70 -6.79
C VAL A 18 -0.98 5.13 -6.45
N LYS A 19 -1.70 6.11 -6.97
CA LYS A 19 -1.43 7.52 -6.70
C LYS A 19 -1.52 7.84 -5.21
N MET A 20 -2.49 7.26 -4.50
CA MET A 20 -2.57 7.41 -3.05
C MET A 20 -1.34 6.86 -2.33
N SER A 21 -0.84 5.70 -2.75
CA SER A 21 0.26 5.02 -2.05
C SER A 21 1.54 5.84 -2.13
N GLU A 22 1.84 6.38 -3.31
CA GLU A 22 3.04 7.18 -3.55
C GLU A 22 2.95 8.58 -2.93
N ALA A 23 1.73 9.06 -2.68
CA ALA A 23 1.49 10.39 -2.13
C ALA A 23 1.46 10.44 -0.59
N PHE A 24 0.95 9.40 0.07
CA PHE A 24 0.74 9.39 1.53
C PHE A 24 1.68 8.48 2.31
N PHE A 25 2.29 7.48 1.67
CA PHE A 25 3.18 6.56 2.37
C PHE A 25 4.62 6.96 2.16
N GLN A 26 5.38 6.88 3.24
CA GLN A 26 6.79 7.25 3.26
C GLN A 26 7.59 6.14 3.95
N VAL A 27 8.84 6.00 3.52
CA VAL A 27 9.83 5.12 4.14
C VAL A 27 11.04 5.96 4.55
N PRO A 28 11.65 5.67 5.71
CA PRO A 28 12.88 6.34 6.08
C PRO A 28 14.00 5.90 5.14
N ASP A 29 14.71 6.88 4.58
CA ASP A 29 15.95 6.63 3.85
C ASP A 29 16.98 6.03 4.81
N PRO A 30 17.56 4.86 4.50
CA PRO A 30 18.46 4.17 5.43
C PRO A 30 19.81 4.87 5.62
N LEU A 31 20.19 5.80 4.72
CA LEU A 31 21.45 6.53 4.76
C LEU A 31 21.29 7.88 5.46
N THR A 32 20.22 8.61 5.16
CA THR A 32 20.01 9.97 5.67
C THR A 32 19.03 10.03 6.85
N GLY A 33 18.19 9.01 7.02
CA GLY A 33 17.09 9.00 7.99
C GLY A 33 15.90 9.88 7.60
N GLU A 34 15.96 10.54 6.45
CA GLU A 34 14.87 11.40 5.96
C GLU A 34 13.70 10.56 5.47
N TRP A 35 12.47 11.05 5.66
CA TRP A 35 11.28 10.36 5.18
C TRP A 35 11.09 10.62 3.68
N THR A 36 11.21 9.57 2.87
CA THR A 36 11.07 9.63 1.41
C THR A 36 9.74 9.01 0.97
N PRO A 37 9.03 9.62 0.00
CA PRO A 37 7.83 9.01 -0.58
C PRO A 37 8.13 7.63 -1.15
N ILE A 38 7.23 6.69 -0.92
CA ILE A 38 7.32 5.36 -1.53
C ILE A 38 7.18 5.48 -3.05
N LYS A 39 8.00 4.73 -3.78
CA LYS A 39 7.78 4.44 -5.20
C LYS A 39 7.43 2.97 -5.35
N ASN A 40 6.28 2.67 -5.91
CA ASN A 40 5.89 1.27 -6.11
C ASN A 40 6.62 0.68 -7.32
N TYR A 41 7.10 -0.55 -7.16
CA TYR A 41 7.48 -1.38 -8.29
C TYR A 41 6.25 -1.72 -9.14
N ASP A 42 6.47 -2.11 -10.40
CA ASP A 42 5.38 -2.40 -11.34
C ASP A 42 4.40 -3.44 -10.80
N TYR A 43 4.91 -4.54 -10.21
CA TYR A 43 4.04 -5.55 -9.60
C TYR A 43 3.22 -5.00 -8.41
N GLY A 44 3.77 -4.01 -7.69
CA GLY A 44 3.09 -3.37 -6.57
C GLY A 44 1.91 -2.52 -7.05
N LYS A 45 2.09 -1.84 -8.19
CA LYS A 45 1.04 -1.08 -8.86
C LYS A 45 -0.07 -2.00 -9.37
N GLU A 46 0.30 -3.07 -10.06
CA GLU A 46 -0.65 -4.11 -10.50
C GLU A 46 -1.44 -4.66 -9.30
N TYR A 47 -0.76 -5.00 -8.21
CA TYR A 47 -1.43 -5.51 -7.02
C TYR A 47 -2.36 -4.45 -6.40
N LEU A 48 -1.97 -3.18 -6.33
CA LEU A 48 -2.85 -2.13 -5.80
C LEU A 48 -4.10 -1.94 -6.66
N GLN A 49 -3.97 -2.03 -7.99
CA GLN A 49 -5.08 -1.89 -8.94
C GLN A 49 -5.99 -3.12 -9.04
N ASP A 50 -5.55 -4.29 -8.56
CA ASP A 50 -6.36 -5.51 -8.63
C ASP A 50 -7.65 -5.38 -7.78
N GLU A 51 -8.80 -5.52 -8.44
CA GLU A 51 -10.13 -5.38 -7.82
C GLU A 51 -10.75 -6.70 -7.35
N ASN A 52 -10.09 -7.84 -7.61
CA ASN A 52 -10.63 -9.15 -7.26
C ASN A 52 -10.84 -9.27 -5.74
N ASP A 53 -11.91 -9.96 -5.36
CA ASP A 53 -12.22 -10.23 -3.94
C ASP A 53 -11.18 -11.15 -3.29
N THR A 54 -10.54 -12.02 -4.07
CA THR A 54 -9.46 -12.92 -3.64
C THR A 54 -8.30 -12.85 -4.61
N ILE A 55 -7.08 -12.71 -4.08
CA ILE A 55 -5.84 -12.57 -4.86
C ILE A 55 -4.79 -13.49 -4.25
N ASN A 56 -4.18 -14.35 -5.06
CA ASN A 56 -3.05 -15.19 -4.67
C ASN A 56 -1.77 -14.60 -5.26
N ILE A 57 -0.80 -14.28 -4.41
CA ILE A 57 0.46 -13.64 -4.82
C ILE A 57 1.62 -14.56 -4.47
N LEU A 58 2.36 -14.98 -5.49
CA LEU A 58 3.61 -15.71 -5.35
C LEU A 58 4.75 -14.81 -5.83
N LYS A 59 5.60 -14.36 -4.90
CA LYS A 59 6.85 -13.66 -5.23
C LYS A 59 8.01 -14.20 -4.40
N SER A 60 9.22 -13.92 -4.85
CA SER A 60 10.44 -14.17 -4.11
C SER A 60 10.53 -13.35 -2.82
N ARG A 61 11.45 -13.75 -1.94
CA ARG A 61 11.77 -12.98 -0.73
C ARG A 61 12.24 -11.57 -1.09
N GLN A 62 12.05 -10.64 -0.16
CA GLN A 62 12.42 -9.21 -0.30
C GLN A 62 11.77 -8.50 -1.50
N ALA A 63 10.78 -9.11 -2.15
CA ALA A 63 10.02 -8.44 -3.20
C ALA A 63 9.22 -7.24 -2.67
N GLY A 64 8.98 -7.16 -1.35
CA GLY A 64 8.12 -6.13 -0.77
C GLY A 64 6.64 -6.47 -0.87
N ILE A 65 6.24 -7.71 -0.58
CA ILE A 65 4.79 -8.02 -0.55
C ILE A 65 4.13 -7.41 0.68
N SER A 66 4.82 -7.41 1.83
CA SER A 66 4.26 -7.02 3.13
C SER A 66 3.75 -5.58 3.15
N TRP A 67 4.60 -4.61 2.82
CA TRP A 67 4.23 -3.20 2.76
C TRP A 67 3.12 -2.90 1.74
N VAL A 68 3.16 -3.47 0.52
CA VAL A 68 2.08 -3.27 -0.48
C VAL A 68 0.75 -3.83 0.03
N SER A 69 0.78 -4.98 0.72
CA SER A 69 -0.42 -5.56 1.36
C SER A 69 -0.99 -4.65 2.45
N VAL A 70 -0.13 -4.04 3.27
CA VAL A 70 -0.53 -3.05 4.29
C VAL A 70 -1.17 -1.83 3.63
N MET A 71 -0.54 -1.27 2.58
CA MET A 71 -1.07 -0.12 1.85
C MET A 71 -2.47 -0.42 1.30
N LYS A 72 -2.64 -1.53 0.59
CA LYS A 72 -3.92 -1.95 0.03
C LYS A 72 -4.99 -2.13 1.10
N ALA A 73 -4.65 -2.78 2.21
CA ALA A 73 -5.59 -3.03 3.31
C ALA A 73 -6.01 -1.73 4.00
N LEU A 74 -5.07 -0.84 4.30
CA LEU A 74 -5.33 0.46 4.93
C LEU A 74 -6.25 1.32 4.06
N MET A 75 -5.96 1.42 2.75
CA MET A 75 -6.77 2.21 1.84
C MET A 75 -8.18 1.64 1.65
N LYS A 76 -8.31 0.31 1.50
CA LYS A 76 -9.64 -0.33 1.48
C LYS A 76 -10.40 -0.04 2.78
N ALA A 77 -9.74 -0.08 3.94
CA ALA A 77 -10.34 0.25 5.24
C ALA A 77 -10.78 1.72 5.35
N MET A 78 -9.98 2.67 4.85
CA MET A 78 -10.35 4.08 4.82
C MET A 78 -11.54 4.35 3.89
N LYS A 79 -11.59 3.69 2.72
CA LYS A 79 -12.66 3.87 1.73
C LYS A 79 -14.00 3.29 2.19
N ARG A 80 -14.01 2.10 2.79
CA ARG A 80 -15.26 1.46 3.22
C ARG A 80 -15.41 1.55 4.74
N LYS A 81 -16.41 2.32 5.20
CA LYS A 81 -16.84 2.46 6.62
C LYS A 81 -17.27 1.13 7.32
N ARG A 82 -16.93 -0.03 6.77
CA ARG A 82 -17.47 -1.35 7.15
C ARG A 82 -16.44 -2.44 7.41
N TYR A 83 -15.14 -2.20 7.21
CA TYR A 83 -14.15 -3.23 7.55
C TYR A 83 -13.93 -3.29 9.06
N ARG A 84 -14.30 -4.42 9.68
CA ARG A 84 -14.18 -4.62 11.14
C ARG A 84 -12.81 -5.15 11.56
N LYS A 85 -12.05 -5.83 10.68
CA LYS A 85 -10.75 -6.45 11.00
C LYS A 85 -9.87 -6.63 9.75
N ILE A 86 -8.58 -6.32 9.87
CA ILE A 86 -7.52 -6.70 8.92
C ILE A 86 -6.65 -7.72 9.64
N TYR A 87 -6.40 -8.88 9.03
CA TYR A 87 -5.51 -9.89 9.57
C TYR A 87 -4.25 -9.95 8.72
N ILE A 88 -3.10 -9.73 9.34
CA ILE A 88 -1.78 -9.90 8.73
C ILE A 88 -1.06 -10.94 9.57
N SER A 89 -0.72 -12.08 8.98
CA SER A 89 0.05 -13.13 9.64
C SER A 89 1.30 -13.43 8.83
N ILE A 90 2.44 -13.52 9.51
CA ILE A 90 3.67 -14.08 8.95
C ILE A 90 3.60 -15.58 9.27
N GLY A 91 3.40 -16.41 8.25
CA GLY A 91 3.44 -17.86 8.43
C GLY A 91 4.89 -18.34 8.44
N GLU A 92 5.39 -18.75 9.59
CA GLU A 92 6.60 -19.58 9.63
C GLU A 92 6.22 -20.99 9.16
N ARG A 93 6.86 -21.45 8.10
CA ARG A 93 6.78 -22.86 7.72
C ARG A 93 7.80 -23.57 8.58
N GLU A 94 7.34 -24.36 9.56
CA GLU A 94 8.21 -25.31 10.26
C GLU A 94 8.93 -26.16 9.20
N ALA A 95 10.26 -26.19 9.30
CA ALA A 95 11.16 -26.89 8.39
C ALA A 95 11.19 -28.38 8.67
#